data_AF-A0A8H6JZK7-F1
#
_entry.id   AF-A0A8H6JZK7-F1
#
_cell.length_a   1.000
_cell.length_b   1.000
_cell.length_c   1.000
_cell.angle_alpha   90.00
_cell.angle_beta   90.00
_cell.angle_gamma   90.00
#
_symmetry.space_group_name_H-M   'P 1'
#
loop_
_entity.id
_entity.type
_entity.pdbx_description
1 polymer ?
#
loop_
_entity_poly.entity_id
_entity_poly.type
_entity_poly.pdbx_seq_one_letter_code
_entity_poly.pdbx_strand_id
1 'polypeptide(L)'
;MMAENPLPATATLSAKTSMSGDEPTEQARVALYALNNALAAKKYDGLMACFFESQAFWRDQLALTYHLRTFLTPATIAAALLETKELRGIIGSINLSGSA
;
A
#
# COMPACT_ATOMS: atom_id res chain seq x y z
N MET A 1 19.53 -0.90 -16.91
CA MET A 1 19.25 -2.28 -16.46
C MET A 1 17.80 -2.28 -15.99
N MET A 2 16.92 -3.02 -16.65
CA MET A 2 15.52 -3.14 -16.19
C MET A 2 15.55 -3.89 -14.86
N ALA A 3 15.01 -3.28 -13.80
CA ALA A 3 14.82 -3.98 -12.55
C ALA A 3 13.82 -5.11 -12.80
N GLU A 4 14.32 -6.34 -12.89
CA GLU A 4 13.51 -7.54 -12.79
C GLU A 4 12.93 -7.55 -11.39
N ASN A 5 11.77 -6.90 -11.19
CA ASN A 5 11.05 -7.01 -9.93
C ASN A 5 10.58 -8.47 -9.86
N PRO A 6 11.14 -9.30 -8.97
CA PRO A 6 10.71 -10.68 -8.86
C PRO A 6 9.23 -10.66 -8.49
N LEU A 7 8.45 -11.57 -9.09
CA LEU A 7 7.09 -11.82 -8.65
C LEU A 7 7.07 -11.94 -7.12
N PRO A 8 6.01 -11.45 -6.43
CA PRO A 8 5.88 -11.62 -4.99
C PRO A 8 6.19 -13.07 -4.60
N ALA A 9 7.00 -13.26 -3.56
CA ALA A 9 7.47 -14.58 -3.17
C ALA A 9 6.26 -15.35 -2.68
N THR A 10 5.85 -16.32 -3.49
CA THR A 10 4.59 -17.05 -3.32
C THR A 10 4.58 -17.93 -2.07
N ALA A 11 5.74 -18.19 -1.46
CA ALA A 11 5.86 -18.94 -0.22
C ALA A 11 5.04 -18.31 0.93
N THR A 12 4.99 -16.97 1.02
CA THR A 12 4.25 -16.24 2.05
C THR A 12 2.76 -16.03 1.70
N LEU A 13 2.40 -16.21 0.43
CA LEU A 13 1.03 -16.03 -0.09
C LEU A 13 0.16 -17.29 -0.01
N SER A 14 0.71 -18.39 0.49
CA SER A 14 0.05 -19.69 0.65
C SER A 14 -1.15 -19.69 1.61
N ALA A 15 -1.39 -18.60 2.35
CA ALA A 15 -2.59 -18.42 3.18
C ALA A 15 -3.89 -18.27 2.37
N LYS A 16 -3.81 -17.98 1.06
CA LYS A 16 -4.98 -17.64 0.23
C LYS A 16 -5.94 -18.80 -0.06
N THR A 17 -5.60 -20.04 0.28
CA THR A 17 -6.52 -21.18 0.11
C THR A 17 -7.40 -21.44 1.33
N SER A 18 -7.21 -20.75 2.46
CA SER A 18 -7.97 -21.03 3.69
C SER A 18 -9.07 -20.02 4.01
N MET A 19 -9.11 -18.86 3.35
CA MET A 19 -10.10 -17.82 3.67
C MET A 19 -11.40 -18.09 2.92
N SER A 20 -12.54 -18.00 3.61
CA SER A 20 -13.86 -18.30 3.07
C SER A 20 -14.86 -17.18 3.34
N GLY A 21 -15.88 -17.07 2.48
CA GLY A 21 -16.90 -16.03 2.61
C GLY A 21 -16.30 -14.62 2.58
N ASP A 22 -16.69 -13.79 3.55
CA ASP A 22 -16.31 -12.37 3.62
C ASP A 22 -14.95 -12.11 4.30
N GLU A 23 -14.28 -13.15 4.82
CA GLU A 23 -12.99 -13.04 5.50
C GLU A 23 -11.92 -12.25 4.71
N PRO A 24 -11.76 -12.44 3.38
CA PRO A 24 -10.81 -11.66 2.61
C PRO A 24 -11.12 -10.16 2.61
N THR A 25 -12.41 -9.81 2.53
CA THR A 25 -12.85 -8.41 2.56
C THR A 25 -12.58 -7.78 3.91
N GLU A 26 -12.84 -8.51 5.01
CA GLU A 26 -12.56 -8.01 6.36
C GLU A 26 -11.06 -7.83 6.62
N GLN A 27 -10.21 -8.75 6.17
CA GLN A 27 -8.75 -8.58 6.26
C GLN A 27 -8.26 -7.38 5.45
N ALA A 28 -8.81 -7.16 4.26
CA ALA A 28 -8.51 -5.99 3.46
C ALA A 28 -8.92 -4.69 4.17
N ARG A 29 -10.08 -4.67 4.84
CA ARG A 29 -10.54 -3.52 5.65
C ARG A 29 -9.61 -3.23 6.83
N VAL A 30 -9.14 -4.27 7.53
CA VAL A 30 -8.18 -4.11 8.64
C VAL A 30 -6.88 -3.48 8.16
N ALA A 31 -6.30 -3.99 7.07
CA ALA A 31 -5.08 -3.43 6.48
C ALA A 31 -5.29 -1.97 6.04
N LEU A 32 -6.43 -1.69 5.39
CA LEU A 32 -6.77 -0.34 4.94
C LEU A 32 -6.97 0.63 6.11
N TYR A 33 -7.58 0.18 7.20
CA TYR A 33 -7.78 0.98 8.42
C TYR A 33 -6.44 1.39 9.03
N ALA A 34 -5.48 0.46 9.13
CA ALA A 34 -4.13 0.75 9.61
C ALA A 34 -3.42 1.78 8.72
N LEU A 35 -3.47 1.58 7.40
CA LEU A 35 -2.88 2.50 6.41
C LEU A 35 -3.46 3.91 6.52
N ASN A 36 -4.79 4.03 6.55
CA ASN A 36 -5.48 5.31 6.64
C ASN A 36 -5.17 6.04 7.95
N ASN A 37 -5.13 5.33 9.08
CA ASN A 37 -4.79 5.92 10.36
C ASN A 37 -3.34 6.44 10.39
N ALA A 38 -2.40 5.67 9.86
CA ALA A 38 -1.01 6.09 9.77
C ALA A 38 -0.86 7.32 8.86
N LEU A 39 -1.56 7.32 7.72
CA LEU A 39 -1.54 8.43 6.77
C LEU A 39 -2.20 9.70 7.33
N ALA A 40 -3.33 9.57 8.03
CA ALA A 40 -4.03 10.68 8.67
C ALA A 40 -3.20 11.30 9.80
N ALA A 41 -2.56 10.47 10.62
CA ALA A 41 -1.71 10.91 11.72
C ALA A 41 -0.29 11.31 11.29
N LYS A 42 0.03 11.28 9.98
CA LYS A 42 1.37 11.50 9.43
C LYS A 42 2.47 10.64 10.11
N LYS A 43 2.13 9.41 10.52
CA LYS A 43 3.02 8.49 11.23
C LYS A 43 3.86 7.67 10.25
N TYR A 44 5.08 8.12 9.98
CA TYR A 44 6.02 7.48 9.04
C TYR A 44 6.25 5.99 9.36
N ASP A 45 6.59 5.65 10.62
CA ASP A 45 6.84 4.25 11.00
C ASP A 45 5.58 3.37 10.88
N GLY A 46 4.41 3.95 11.16
CA GLY A 46 3.13 3.27 10.98
C GLY A 46 2.82 2.97 9.52
N LEU A 47 3.19 3.86 8.61
CA LEU A 47 3.07 3.63 7.17
C LEU A 47 4.06 2.57 6.70
N MET A 48 5.32 2.60 7.16
CA MET A 48 6.30 1.58 6.82
C MET A 48 5.83 0.18 7.24
N ALA A 49 5.27 0.04 8.43
CA ALA A 49 4.76 -1.23 8.95
C ALA A 49 3.58 -1.81 8.15
N CYS A 50 2.94 -1.03 7.27
CA CYS A 50 1.87 -1.51 6.38
C CYS A 50 2.40 -2.30 5.17
N PHE A 51 3.73 -2.31 4.94
CA PHE A 51 4.34 -2.96 3.77
C PHE A 51 5.24 -4.12 4.19
N PHE A 52 5.29 -5.15 3.35
CA PHE A 52 6.25 -6.24 3.52
C PHE A 52 7.67 -5.75 3.29
N GLU A 53 8.53 -5.86 4.30
CA GLU A 53 9.89 -5.31 4.25
C GLU A 53 10.71 -5.81 3.06
N SER A 54 10.66 -7.11 2.79
CA SER A 54 11.46 -7.75 1.74
C SER A 54 10.89 -7.60 0.32
N GLN A 55 9.62 -7.18 0.18
CA GLN A 55 8.90 -7.20 -1.11
C GLN A 55 7.95 -6.00 -1.29
N ALA A 56 8.29 -4.88 -0.66
CA ALA A 56 7.47 -3.69 -0.75
C ALA A 56 7.41 -3.22 -2.21
N PHE A 57 6.20 -2.93 -2.68
CA PHE A 57 5.98 -2.39 -4.01
C PHE A 57 4.82 -1.43 -3.96
N TRP A 58 5.05 -0.19 -4.38
CA TRP A 58 3.99 0.79 -4.57
C TRP A 58 4.20 1.50 -5.90
N ARG A 59 3.11 1.60 -6.67
CA ARG A 59 3.09 2.38 -7.88
C ARG A 59 1.93 3.34 -7.77
N ASP A 60 2.24 4.64 -7.79
CA ASP A 60 1.22 5.66 -7.94
C ASP A 60 1.24 6.24 -9.36
N GLN A 61 0.03 6.53 -9.83
CA GLN A 61 -0.19 7.39 -10.96
C GLN A 61 -0.71 8.70 -10.38
N LEU A 62 0.12 9.74 -10.43
CA LEU A 62 -0.31 11.06 -10.00
C LEU A 62 -1.28 11.61 -11.04
N ALA A 63 -2.55 11.76 -10.64
CA ALA A 63 -3.52 12.47 -11.46
C ALA A 63 -2.94 13.83 -11.85
N LEU A 64 -2.96 14.12 -13.16
CA LEU A 64 -2.43 15.33 -13.80
C LEU A 64 -0.93 15.37 -14.10
N THR A 65 -0.16 14.29 -13.87
CA THR A 65 1.18 14.14 -14.47
C THR A 65 1.28 12.83 -15.25
N TYR A 66 2.03 12.81 -16.35
CA TYR A 66 2.34 11.57 -17.09
C TYR A 66 3.41 10.71 -16.39
N HIS A 67 3.74 11.01 -15.13
CA HIS A 67 4.79 10.31 -14.40
C HIS A 67 4.21 9.20 -13.53
N LEU A 68 4.59 7.98 -13.85
CA LEU A 68 4.40 6.81 -12.99
C LEU A 68 5.60 6.73 -12.07
N ARG A 69 5.39 6.82 -10.76
CA ARG A 69 6.45 6.61 -9.78
C ARG A 69 6.31 5.20 -9.22
N THR A 70 7.44 4.53 -9.09
CA THR A 70 7.53 3.19 -8.51
C THR A 70 8.48 3.25 -7.32
N PHE A 71 8.03 2.74 -6.18
CA PHE A 71 8.78 2.69 -4.94
C PHE A 71 8.88 1.24 -4.49
N LEU A 72 10.06 0.83 -4.03
CA LEU A 72 10.40 -0.57 -3.78
C LEU A 72 10.79 -0.87 -2.33
N THR A 73 10.75 0.13 -1.45
CA THR A 73 11.05 -0.05 -0.03
C THR A 73 9.96 0.58 0.83
N PRO A 74 9.60 0.00 2.00
CA PRO A 74 8.59 0.60 2.87
C PRO A 74 8.91 2.05 3.22
N ALA A 75 10.19 2.35 3.46
CA ALA A 75 10.68 3.69 3.74
C ALA A 75 10.37 4.69 2.61
N THR A 76 10.72 4.35 1.36
CA THR A 76 10.47 5.23 0.21
C THR A 76 8.98 5.39 -0.08
N ILE A 77 8.20 4.32 0.09
CA ILE A 77 6.75 4.36 -0.06
C ILE A 77 6.12 5.29 0.98
N ALA A 78 6.47 5.12 2.27
CA ALA A 78 5.94 5.93 3.36
C ALA A 78 6.26 7.43 3.16
N ALA A 79 7.51 7.75 2.81
CA ALA A 79 7.92 9.13 2.51
C ALA A 79 7.12 9.72 1.34
N ALA A 80 7.00 8.98 0.23
CA ALA A 80 6.27 9.42 -0.96
C ALA A 80 4.77 9.62 -0.69
N LEU A 81 4.15 8.76 0.11
CA LEU A 81 2.74 8.89 0.47
C LEU A 81 2.47 10.15 1.33
N LEU A 82 3.34 10.44 2.29
CA LEU A 82 3.24 11.65 3.12
C LEU A 82 3.45 12.92 2.29
N GLU A 83 4.49 12.94 1.45
CA GLU A 83 4.75 14.03 0.51
C GLU A 83 3.53 14.25 -0.39
N THR A 84 2.99 13.18 -0.98
CA THR A 84 1.83 13.27 -1.88
C THR A 84 0.58 13.77 -1.15
N LYS A 85 0.32 13.31 0.07
CA LYS A 85 -0.79 13.79 0.89
C LYS A 85 -0.70 15.30 1.11
N GLU A 86 0.50 15.79 1.40
CA GLU A 86 0.77 17.21 1.63
C GLU A 86 0.62 18.03 0.34
N LEU A 87 1.30 17.61 -0.74
CA LEU A 87 1.29 18.30 -2.04
C LEU A 87 -0.07 18.31 -2.73
N ARG A 88 -0.97 17.39 -2.39
CA ARG A 88 -2.30 17.27 -3.01
C ARG A 88 -3.45 17.61 -2.07
N GLY A 89 -3.16 17.94 -0.81
CA GLY A 89 -4.19 18.23 0.17
C GLY A 89 -5.23 17.11 0.26
N ILE A 90 -4.79 15.84 0.28
CA ILE A 90 -5.72 14.70 0.31
C ILE A 90 -6.51 14.75 1.62
N ILE A 91 -7.77 15.13 1.52
CA ILE A 91 -8.77 15.13 2.59
C ILE A 91 -9.56 13.83 2.51
N GLY A 92 -9.61 13.07 3.61
CA GLY A 92 -10.34 11.80 3.69
C GLY A 92 -9.43 10.56 3.71
N SER A 93 -10.05 9.41 3.44
CA SER A 93 -9.45 8.08 3.51
C SER A 93 -9.45 7.39 2.14
N ILE A 94 -8.50 6.48 1.94
CA ILE A 94 -8.54 5.50 0.87
C ILE A 94 -9.66 4.50 1.19
N ASN A 95 -10.44 4.10 0.19
CA ASN A 95 -11.58 3.18 0.35
C ASN A 95 -11.43 1.95 -0.55
N LEU A 96 -11.95 0.81 -0.11
CA LEU A 96 -12.10 -0.38 -0.95
C LEU A 96 -13.36 -0.25 -1.83
N SER A 97 -13.24 -0.65 -3.08
CA SER A 97 -14.36 -0.75 -4.03
C SER A 97 -14.48 -2.19 -4.53
N GLY A 98 -15.68 -2.78 -4.44
CA GLY A 98 -15.92 -4.18 -4.80
C GLY A 98 -15.70 -5.14 -3.62
N SER A 99 -16.01 -6.42 -3.86
CA SER A 99 -15.71 -7.54 -2.96
C SER A 99 -14.35 -8.15 -3.28
N ALA A 100 -13.64 -8.64 -2.27
CA ALA A 100 -12.35 -9.32 -2.40
C ALA A 100 -12.47 -10.77 -2.90
#